data_AF-A0A183CV27-F1
#
_entry.id   AF-A0A183CV27-F1
#
_cell.length_a   1.000
_cell.length_b   1.000
_cell.length_c   1.000
_cell.angle_alpha   90.00
_cell.angle_beta   90.00
_cell.angle_gamma   90.00
#
_symmetry.space_group_name_H-M   'P 1'
#
loop_
_entity.id
_entity.type
_entity.pdbx_description
1 polymer ?
#
loop_
_entity_poly.entity_id
_entity_poly.type
_entity_poly.pdbx_seq_one_letter_code
_entity_poly.pdbx_strand_id
1 'polypeptide(L)'
;MARRSNYTYITFAELQRNSEYERIYVYGVIAEINTFRSADLTGGDTLITEMHLRDNTTSSFTKCSIYSKLDNYFSDVVAVGQVVQLHRIQVRRRAGMPPTLYGKLNGTGLAVVLFGTAPTDDFTVVYHSSANYSLPPDYKSKVCICIQKMVAEPPDCRCECY
;
A
#
# COMPACT_ATOMS: atom_id res chain seq x y z
N MET A 1 -23.55 9.21 -10.98
CA MET A 1 -22.82 8.39 -11.98
C MET A 1 -21.34 8.42 -11.64
N ALA A 2 -20.81 7.36 -11.03
CA ALA A 2 -19.39 7.31 -10.65
C ALA A 2 -18.53 7.08 -11.90
N ARG A 3 -17.57 7.99 -12.13
CA ARG A 3 -16.58 7.89 -13.21
C ARG A 3 -15.77 6.62 -12.98
N ARG A 4 -15.97 5.60 -13.84
CA ARG A 4 -15.18 4.36 -13.83
C ARG A 4 -13.73 4.68 -14.15
N SER A 5 -12.89 4.79 -13.12
CA SER A 5 -11.45 4.90 -13.30
C SER A 5 -10.86 3.50 -13.37
N ASN A 6 -10.54 3.03 -14.58
CA ASN A 6 -9.72 1.85 -14.76
C ASN A 6 -8.28 2.20 -14.35
N TYR A 7 -7.92 1.88 -13.10
CA TYR A 7 -6.56 2.00 -12.62
C TYR A 7 -5.77 0.74 -12.97
N THR A 8 -4.60 0.91 -13.61
CA THR A 8 -3.67 -0.19 -13.87
C THR A 8 -2.75 -0.34 -12.67
N TYR A 9 -2.96 -1.42 -11.90
CA TYR A 9 -2.07 -1.80 -10.80
C TYR A 9 -0.92 -2.63 -11.32
N ILE A 10 0.29 -2.28 -10.90
CA ILE A 10 1.49 -3.05 -11.24
C ILE A 10 1.93 -3.90 -10.06
N THR A 11 2.73 -4.92 -10.37
CA THR A 11 3.35 -5.82 -9.40
C THR A 11 4.74 -5.33 -9.01
N PHE A 12 5.27 -5.80 -7.88
CA PHE A 12 6.64 -5.47 -7.47
C PHE A 12 7.69 -6.10 -8.41
N ALA A 13 7.42 -7.25 -9.02
CA ALA A 13 8.28 -7.80 -10.07
C ALA A 13 8.32 -6.91 -11.33
N GLU A 14 7.19 -6.32 -11.74
CA GLU A 14 7.15 -5.35 -12.84
C GLU A 14 7.88 -4.05 -12.46
N LEU A 15 7.70 -3.57 -11.23
CA LEU A 15 8.44 -2.42 -10.71
C LEU A 15 9.96 -2.68 -10.76
N GLN A 16 10.43 -3.89 -10.50
CA GLN A 16 11.85 -4.21 -10.58
C GLN A 16 12.37 -4.20 -12.03
N ARG A 17 11.57 -4.64 -13.00
CA ARG A 17 11.97 -4.77 -14.41
C ARG A 17 11.88 -3.46 -15.21
N ASN A 18 10.96 -2.56 -14.87
CA ASN A 18 10.70 -1.37 -15.67
C ASN A 18 11.15 -0.09 -14.97
N SER A 19 12.11 0.62 -15.57
CA SER A 19 12.71 1.85 -15.01
C SER A 19 11.87 3.11 -15.18
N GLU A 20 10.84 3.11 -16.03
CA GLU A 20 10.16 4.32 -16.50
C GLU A 20 9.07 4.85 -15.55
N TYR A 21 8.75 4.12 -14.50
CA TYR A 21 7.70 4.52 -13.57
C TYR A 21 8.13 5.67 -12.65
N GLU A 22 7.46 6.81 -12.75
CA GLU A 22 7.55 7.90 -11.76
C GLU A 22 6.49 7.77 -10.66
N ARG A 23 5.28 7.34 -11.04
CA ARG A 23 4.13 7.15 -10.14
C ARG A 23 3.35 5.91 -10.54
N ILE A 24 2.95 5.12 -9.54
CA ILE A 24 2.33 3.80 -9.77
C ILE A 24 1.10 3.59 -8.90
N TYR A 25 0.31 2.58 -9.27
CA TYR A 25 -0.77 2.04 -8.45
C TYR A 25 -0.35 0.63 -8.04
N VAL A 26 -0.36 0.33 -6.74
CA VAL A 26 0.08 -0.99 -6.24
C VAL A 26 -0.79 -1.45 -5.08
N TYR A 27 -0.89 -2.76 -4.94
CA TYR A 27 -1.28 -3.42 -3.70
C TYR A 27 -0.05 -4.09 -3.12
N GLY A 28 0.06 -4.09 -1.80
CA GLY A 28 1.12 -4.81 -1.10
C GLY A 28 0.66 -5.24 0.27
N VAL A 29 1.20 -6.36 0.72
CA VAL A 29 1.08 -6.80 2.11
C VAL A 29 2.20 -6.16 2.91
N ILE A 30 1.86 -5.61 4.07
CA ILE A 30 2.84 -5.02 4.98
C ILE A 30 3.50 -6.14 5.78
N ALA A 31 4.80 -6.35 5.58
CA ALA A 31 5.56 -7.39 6.26
C ALA A 31 6.34 -6.85 7.47
N GLU A 32 6.85 -5.63 7.39
CA GLU A 32 7.55 -4.95 8.47
C GLU A 32 7.15 -3.47 8.49
N ILE A 33 7.14 -2.87 9.69
CA ILE A 33 6.81 -1.46 9.90
C ILE A 33 7.80 -0.87 10.89
N ASN A 34 8.31 0.32 10.54
CA ASN A 34 9.06 1.17 11.46
C ASN A 34 8.52 2.59 11.36
N THR A 35 8.18 3.19 12.50
CA THR A 35 7.72 4.59 12.56
C THR A 35 8.70 5.42 13.37
N PHE A 36 9.13 6.56 12.83
CA PHE A 36 10.03 7.47 13.52
C PHE A 36 9.73 8.92 13.16
N ARG A 37 10.14 9.84 14.03
CA ARG A 37 10.03 11.28 13.82
C ARG A 37 11.20 11.75 12.96
N SER A 38 10.92 12.60 11.99
CA SER A 38 11.92 13.31 11.21
C SER A 38 11.82 14.80 11.49
N ALA A 39 12.91 15.37 11.97
CA ALA A 39 13.07 16.81 12.09
C ALA A 39 13.54 17.36 10.73
N ASP A 40 12.62 17.49 9.77
CA ASP A 40 12.95 18.17 8.52
C ASP A 40 13.06 19.69 8.77
N LEU A 41 14.01 20.33 8.07
CA LEU A 41 14.55 21.70 8.23
C LEU A 41 13.52 22.86 8.14
N THR A 42 12.23 22.58 8.09
CA THR A 42 11.13 23.54 7.97
C THR A 42 10.28 23.68 9.25
N GLY A 43 10.70 23.06 10.36
CA GLY A 43 10.09 23.27 11.67
C GLY A 43 8.74 22.57 11.90
N GLY A 44 8.34 21.67 10.99
CA GLY A 44 7.15 20.84 11.14
C GLY A 44 7.50 19.42 11.54
N ASP A 45 7.05 18.98 12.72
CA ASP A 45 7.20 17.60 13.16
C ASP A 45 6.51 16.65 12.16
N THR A 46 7.33 15.89 11.42
CA THR A 46 6.87 14.93 10.42
C THR A 46 7.11 13.52 10.94
N LEU A 47 6.10 12.65 10.83
CA LEU A 47 6.24 11.22 11.04
C LEU A 47 6.55 10.53 9.72
N ILE A 48 7.55 9.65 9.76
CA ILE A 48 7.86 8.73 8.67
C ILE A 48 7.44 7.35 9.13
N THR A 49 6.47 6.78 8.42
CA THR A 49 6.11 5.36 8.53
C THR A 49 6.76 4.63 7.36
N GLU A 50 7.83 3.88 7.67
CA GLU A 50 8.46 2.98 6.72
C GLU A 50 7.82 1.60 6.79
N MET A 51 7.46 1.07 5.63
CA MET A 51 6.86 -0.24 5.46
C MET A 51 7.71 -1.05 4.48
N HIS A 52 7.92 -2.33 4.78
CA HIS A 52 8.40 -3.30 3.81
C HIS A 52 7.22 -4.04 3.22
N LEU A 53 6.98 -3.78 1.94
CA LEU A 53 5.84 -4.32 1.20
C LEU A 53 6.26 -5.56 0.43
N ARG A 54 5.38 -6.55 0.37
CA ARG A 54 5.52 -7.72 -0.50
C ARG A 54 4.24 -7.98 -1.27
N ASP A 55 4.37 -8.62 -2.42
CA ASP A 55 3.26 -9.18 -3.17
C ASP A 55 3.58 -10.64 -3.54
N ASN A 56 2.75 -11.26 -4.37
CA ASN A 56 2.94 -12.66 -4.76
C ASN A 56 3.93 -12.87 -5.91
N THR A 57 4.57 -11.80 -6.41
CA THR A 57 5.37 -11.82 -7.65
C THR A 57 6.87 -11.80 -7.43
N THR A 58 7.33 -11.43 -6.23
CA THR A 58 8.76 -11.40 -5.87
C THR A 58 8.97 -11.93 -4.46
N SER A 59 10.14 -12.54 -4.22
CA SER A 59 10.57 -12.97 -2.88
C SER A 59 11.17 -11.84 -2.04
N SER A 60 11.42 -10.69 -2.66
CA SER A 60 12.06 -9.53 -2.03
C SER A 60 11.05 -8.49 -1.54
N PHE A 61 11.44 -7.72 -0.53
CA PHE A 61 10.63 -6.62 -0.05
C PHE A 61 10.86 -5.34 -0.87
N THR A 62 9.79 -4.60 -1.11
CA THR A 62 9.83 -3.24 -1.63
C THR A 62 9.65 -2.26 -0.48
N LYS A 63 10.67 -1.44 -0.22
CA LYS A 63 10.60 -0.40 0.80
C LYS A 63 9.63 0.71 0.38
N CYS A 64 8.75 1.12 1.29
CA CYS A 64 7.78 2.21 1.11
C CYS A 64 7.84 3.18 2.29
N SER A 65 8.05 4.46 2.04
CA SER A 65 8.07 5.51 3.08
C SER A 65 6.88 6.45 2.94
N ILE A 66 6.00 6.49 3.94
CA ILE A 66 4.86 7.40 3.99
C ILE A 66 5.13 8.51 4.99
N TYR A 67 5.09 9.75 4.50
CA TYR A 67 5.27 10.96 5.31
C TYR A 67 3.92 11.48 5.76
N SER A 68 3.77 11.74 7.05
CA SER A 68 2.53 12.23 7.65
C SER A 68 2.82 13.27 8.72
N LYS A 69 1.80 14.06 9.09
CA LYS A 69 1.88 14.97 10.24
C LYS A 69 1.65 14.18 11.53
N LEU A 70 2.12 14.70 12.66
CA LEU A 70 1.93 14.08 13.99
C LEU A 70 0.45 13.85 14.37
N ASP A 71 -0.46 14.68 13.87
CA ASP A 71 -1.91 14.58 14.13
C ASP A 71 -2.61 13.54 13.23
N ASN A 72 -1.88 12.90 12.32
CA ASN A 72 -2.42 11.87 11.46
C ASN A 72 -2.35 10.50 12.14
N TYR A 73 -3.50 9.85 12.28
CA TYR A 73 -3.60 8.54 12.93
C TYR A 73 -3.13 7.36 12.04
N PHE A 74 -2.61 7.59 10.83
CA PHE A 74 -2.10 6.54 9.93
C PHE A 74 -1.07 5.64 10.62
N SER A 75 -0.12 6.23 11.34
CA SER A 75 0.92 5.47 12.06
C SER A 75 0.37 4.62 13.19
N ASP A 76 -0.82 4.94 13.69
CA ASP A 76 -1.45 4.24 14.82
C ASP A 76 -2.29 3.04 14.36
N VAL A 77 -2.76 3.05 13.10
CA VAL A 77 -3.64 2.00 12.54
C VAL A 77 -2.92 1.05 11.59
N VAL A 78 -1.77 1.46 11.05
CA VAL A 78 -0.95 0.62 10.17
C VAL A 78 -0.35 -0.54 10.97
N ALA A 79 -0.56 -1.76 10.50
CA ALA A 79 -0.13 -2.97 11.18
C ALA A 79 0.41 -4.04 10.21
N VAL A 80 1.35 -4.85 10.70
CA VAL A 80 1.89 -5.98 9.94
C VAL A 80 0.76 -6.96 9.61
N GLY A 81 0.78 -7.49 8.39
CA GLY A 81 -0.26 -8.38 7.87
C GLY A 81 -1.40 -7.68 7.15
N GLN A 82 -1.53 -6.35 7.28
CA GLN A 82 -2.53 -5.61 6.52
C GLN A 82 -2.16 -5.52 5.04
N VAL A 83 -3.18 -5.40 4.20
CA VAL A 83 -3.00 -5.04 2.79
C VAL A 83 -3.11 -3.53 2.66
N VAL A 84 -2.14 -2.92 1.98
CA VAL A 84 -2.17 -1.52 1.61
C VAL A 84 -2.40 -1.37 0.11
N GLN A 85 -3.32 -0.50 -0.26
CA GLN A 85 -3.50 -0.01 -1.62
C GLN A 85 -2.92 1.40 -1.69
N LEU A 86 -2.02 1.61 -2.65
CA LEU A 86 -1.36 2.88 -2.89
C LEU A 86 -1.70 3.37 -4.30
N HIS A 87 -2.24 4.59 -4.38
CA HIS A 87 -2.56 5.25 -5.65
C HIS A 87 -1.58 6.39 -5.90
N ARG A 88 -0.98 6.40 -7.10
CA ARG A 88 -0.02 7.40 -7.56
C ARG A 88 1.16 7.60 -6.59
N ILE A 89 1.57 6.53 -5.91
CA ILE A 89 2.76 6.53 -5.05
C ILE A 89 4.00 6.78 -5.91
N GLN A 90 4.93 7.60 -5.42
CA GLN A 90 6.11 7.96 -6.18
C GLN A 90 7.16 6.85 -6.08
N VAL A 91 7.87 6.63 -7.18
CA VAL A 91 8.99 5.70 -7.25
C VAL A 91 10.29 6.48 -7.19
N ARG A 92 11.20 6.05 -6.31
CA ARG A 92 12.56 6.56 -6.22
C ARG A 92 13.54 5.46 -6.60
N ARG A 93 14.34 5.72 -7.62
CA ARG A 93 15.45 4.86 -8.03
C ARG A 93 16.78 5.51 -7.68
N ARG A 94 17.75 4.68 -7.31
CA ARG A 94 19.16 5.06 -7.17
C ARG A 94 19.98 3.99 -7.88
N ALA A 95 21.04 4.37 -8.58
CA ALA A 95 21.89 3.43 -9.29
C ALA A 95 22.42 2.35 -8.33
N GLY A 96 22.32 1.08 -8.73
CA GLY A 96 22.75 -0.06 -7.91
C GLY A 96 21.82 -0.44 -6.74
N MET A 97 20.69 0.26 -6.55
CA MET A 97 19.75 -0.01 -5.46
C MET A 97 18.37 -0.43 -6.02
N PRO A 98 17.64 -1.32 -5.31
CA PRO A 98 16.24 -1.61 -5.63
C PRO A 98 15.38 -0.34 -5.63
N PRO A 99 14.31 -0.29 -6.47
CA PRO A 99 13.36 0.81 -6.42
C PRO A 99 12.70 0.89 -5.04
N THR A 100 12.51 2.11 -4.57
CA THR A 100 11.81 2.41 -3.31
C THR A 100 10.59 3.26 -3.59
N LEU A 101 9.56 3.12 -2.76
CA LEU A 101 8.32 3.87 -2.87
C LEU A 101 8.28 4.95 -1.81
N TYR A 102 7.69 6.09 -2.14
CA TYR A 102 7.52 7.15 -1.16
C TYR A 102 6.33 8.06 -1.49
N GLY A 103 5.77 8.69 -0.46
CA GLY A 103 4.68 9.63 -0.66
C GLY A 103 4.27 10.34 0.62
N LYS A 104 3.69 11.54 0.48
CA LYS A 104 3.23 12.36 1.59
C LYS A 104 1.71 12.33 1.69
N LEU A 105 1.17 11.93 2.84
CA LEU A 105 -0.25 12.01 3.14
C LEU A 105 -0.71 13.47 3.11
N ASN A 106 -1.94 13.69 2.67
CA ASN A 106 -2.50 15.02 2.41
C ASN A 106 -1.70 15.85 1.38
N GLY A 107 -0.73 15.23 0.69
CA GLY A 107 -0.03 15.80 -0.45
C GLY A 107 -0.81 15.56 -1.74
N THR A 108 -0.50 16.35 -2.76
CA THR A 108 -1.25 16.35 -4.02
C THR A 108 -1.10 15.01 -4.75
N GLY A 109 -2.21 14.27 -4.85
CA GLY A 109 -2.35 13.13 -5.74
C GLY A 109 -2.06 11.75 -5.15
N LEU A 110 -1.56 11.62 -3.92
CA LEU A 110 -1.43 10.33 -3.24
C LEU A 110 -2.75 9.94 -2.58
N ALA A 111 -3.19 8.69 -2.76
CA ALA A 111 -4.20 8.08 -1.90
C ALA A 111 -3.71 6.75 -1.35
N VAL A 112 -3.99 6.51 -0.07
CA VAL A 112 -3.63 5.30 0.67
C VAL A 112 -4.91 4.73 1.27
N VAL A 113 -5.09 3.42 1.13
CA VAL A 113 -6.18 2.67 1.76
C VAL A 113 -5.57 1.45 2.45
N LEU A 114 -5.94 1.22 3.72
CA LEU A 114 -5.55 0.01 4.46
C LEU A 114 -6.77 -0.89 4.62
N PHE A 115 -6.55 -2.18 4.37
CA PHE A 115 -7.53 -3.23 4.63
C PHE A 115 -7.12 -3.99 5.90
N GLY A 116 -8.12 -4.40 6.68
CA GLY A 116 -7.92 -5.23 7.86
C GLY A 116 -7.27 -6.58 7.54
N THR A 117 -6.74 -7.23 8.57
CA THR A 117 -6.02 -8.52 8.46
C THR A 117 -6.95 -9.73 8.47
N ALA A 118 -8.20 -9.57 8.92
CA ALA A 118 -9.15 -10.67 9.03
C ALA A 118 -9.76 -10.99 7.64
N PRO A 119 -9.75 -12.27 7.21
CA PRO A 119 -10.50 -12.72 6.06
C PRO A 119 -11.99 -12.79 6.42
N THR A 120 -12.60 -11.62 6.60
CA THR A 120 -14.07 -11.47 6.63
C THR A 120 -14.55 -11.22 5.20
N ASP A 121 -15.78 -11.61 4.87
CA ASP A 121 -16.39 -11.53 3.53
C ASP A 121 -16.34 -10.13 2.87
N ASP A 122 -16.07 -9.08 3.65
CA ASP A 122 -16.09 -7.69 3.18
C ASP A 122 -14.77 -6.90 3.27
N PHE A 123 -13.61 -7.53 3.55
CA PHE A 123 -12.30 -6.84 3.67
C PHE A 123 -12.42 -5.40 4.20
N THR A 124 -12.64 -5.26 5.50
CA THR A 124 -12.93 -3.95 6.09
C THR A 124 -11.82 -2.94 5.80
N VAL A 125 -12.18 -1.80 5.23
CA VAL A 125 -11.28 -0.65 5.12
C VAL A 125 -11.10 -0.06 6.51
N VAL A 126 -9.88 -0.16 7.05
CA VAL A 126 -9.54 0.35 8.39
C VAL A 126 -8.95 1.76 8.35
N TYR A 127 -8.50 2.20 7.17
CA TYR A 127 -7.99 3.53 6.95
C TYR A 127 -8.12 3.96 5.50
N HIS A 128 -8.37 5.25 5.27
CA HIS A 128 -8.20 5.88 3.96
C HIS A 128 -7.70 7.32 4.11
N SER A 129 -6.76 7.73 3.25
CA SER A 129 -6.16 9.06 3.31
C SER A 129 -6.94 10.15 2.57
N SER A 130 -8.02 9.79 1.88
CA SER A 130 -8.83 10.72 1.07
C SER A 130 -10.31 10.44 1.29
N ALA A 131 -11.13 11.47 1.42
CA ALA A 131 -12.59 11.33 1.49
C ALA A 131 -13.21 10.79 0.19
N ASN A 132 -12.49 10.92 -0.93
CA ASN A 132 -12.93 10.50 -2.26
C ASN A 132 -12.12 9.31 -2.80
N TYR A 133 -11.62 8.43 -1.92
CA TYR A 133 -10.95 7.22 -2.37
C TYR A 133 -11.91 6.34 -3.16
N SER A 134 -11.39 5.58 -4.12
CA SER A 134 -12.19 4.67 -4.93
C SER A 134 -11.59 3.27 -4.93
N LEU A 135 -12.46 2.30 -4.71
CA LEU A 135 -12.12 0.89 -4.82
C LEU A 135 -12.53 0.40 -6.21
N PRO A 136 -11.61 -0.20 -6.98
CA PRO A 136 -11.99 -0.80 -8.25
C PRO A 136 -12.92 -2.01 -7.99
N PRO A 137 -13.80 -2.41 -8.92
CA PRO A 137 -14.74 -3.51 -8.72
C PRO A 137 -14.08 -4.85 -8.35
N ASP A 138 -12.84 -5.06 -8.79
CA ASP A 138 -12.04 -6.26 -8.54
C ASP A 138 -11.12 -6.15 -7.30
N TYR A 139 -11.30 -5.13 -6.44
CA TYR A 139 -10.43 -4.92 -5.28
C TYR A 139 -10.41 -6.12 -4.35
N LYS A 140 -11.56 -6.76 -4.09
CA LYS A 140 -11.67 -7.94 -3.21
C LYS A 140 -10.75 -9.05 -3.69
N SER A 141 -10.75 -9.34 -4.99
CA SER A 141 -9.86 -10.35 -5.59
C SER A 141 -8.39 -10.01 -5.41
N LYS A 142 -8.00 -8.74 -5.58
CA LYS A 142 -6.62 -8.29 -5.37
C LYS A 142 -6.17 -8.42 -3.91
N VAL A 143 -7.05 -8.07 -2.96
CA VAL A 143 -6.81 -8.20 -1.52
C VAL A 143 -6.73 -9.68 -1.13
N CYS A 144 -7.63 -10.53 -1.61
CA CYS A 144 -7.57 -11.99 -1.44
C CYS A 144 -6.21 -12.56 -1.87
N ILE A 145 -5.77 -12.24 -3.10
CA ILE A 145 -4.51 -12.74 -3.67
C ILE A 145 -3.31 -12.34 -2.80
N CYS A 146 -3.35 -11.14 -2.21
CA CYS A 146 -2.30 -10.68 -1.29
C CYS A 146 -2.30 -11.50 0.02
N ILE A 147 -3.46 -11.77 0.60
CA ILE A 147 -3.58 -12.45 1.90
C ILE A 147 -3.33 -13.97 1.80
N GLN A 148 -3.83 -14.64 0.76
CA GLN A 148 -3.74 -16.11 0.62
C GLN A 148 -2.30 -16.63 0.63
N LYS A 149 -1.29 -15.84 0.25
CA LYS A 149 0.12 -16.25 0.33
C LYS A 149 0.80 -15.92 1.66
N MET A 150 0.17 -15.18 2.58
CA MET A 150 0.66 -15.11 3.97
C MET A 150 0.39 -16.41 4.71
N VAL A 151 -0.76 -17.05 4.43
CA VAL A 151 -1.20 -18.28 5.06
C VAL A 151 -0.77 -19.45 4.18
N ALA A 152 0.50 -19.82 4.24
CA ALA A 152 0.98 -21.08 3.67
C ALA A 152 0.53 -22.31 4.49
N GLU A 153 -0.68 -22.25 5.07
CA GLU A 153 -1.58 -23.35 5.38
C GLU A 153 -3.00 -22.83 5.10
N PRO A 154 -3.87 -23.54 4.36
CA PRO A 154 -5.06 -22.94 3.77
C PRO A 154 -6.14 -22.68 4.85
N PRO A 155 -6.72 -21.47 4.95
CA PRO A 155 -8.11 -21.34 5.31
C PRO A 155 -8.92 -21.26 4.00
N ASP A 156 -9.94 -22.09 3.96
CA ASP A 156 -10.91 -22.27 2.88
C ASP A 156 -11.58 -20.92 2.52
N CYS A 157 -10.95 -20.09 1.67
CA CYS A 157 -11.60 -18.93 1.07
C CYS A 157 -12.57 -19.42 -0.01
N ARG A 158 -13.70 -19.99 0.42
CA ARG A 158 -14.86 -20.20 -0.44
C ARG A 158 -15.50 -18.84 -0.71
N CYS A 159 -14.98 -18.13 -1.70
CA CYS A 159 -15.78 -17.12 -2.38
C CYS A 159 -16.84 -17.88 -3.19
N GLU A 160 -17.99 -18.16 -2.58
CA GLU A 160 -19.16 -18.64 -3.30
C GLU A 160 -19.62 -17.53 -4.25
N CYS A 161 -19.38 -17.74 -5.54
CA CYS A 161 -20.01 -16.97 -6.61
C CYS A 161 -21.50 -17.29 -6.61
N TYR A 162 -22.34 -16.34 -6.19
CA TYR A 162 -23.75 -16.29 -6.54
C TYR A 162 -23.97 -15.35 -7.73
#